data_AF-D4DBK4-F1
#
_entry.id   AF-D4DBK4-F1
#
_cell.length_a   1.000
_cell.length_b   1.000
_cell.length_c   1.000
_cell.angle_alpha   90.00
_cell.angle_beta   90.00
_cell.angle_gamma   90.00
#
_symmetry.space_group_name_H-M   'P 1'
#
loop_
_entity.id
_entity.type
_entity.pdbx_description
1 polymer ?
#
loop_
_entity_poly.entity_id
_entity_poly.type
_entity_poly.pdbx_seq_one_letter_code
_entity_poly.pdbx_strand_id
1 'polypeptide(L)'
;MSHLAAANAVQPGNHIRSLPLGEPLIHAVSCLLDSSGVPNVLLGNYLLTVYGIPSLSNVRDEWPAATSLGNRGTDILQDASFAVPDDKIPQARKLLNSAAGLVSCTDQNCIIVTVRSRPPPINHFHLDTEDTHIYLYPLSEVLPNIPSIPGAGDKIISASDLGCLPGPIIGYGKGVFAPEYSSVRVPSFSCFLEVCLVNYAHLARGIEDNPGCCYDLHYMSWASYLVQYVHSRGYLNLDLLQPVFRDFMINGFLENSTAGFVTAREKLIASV
;
A
#
# COMPACT_ATOMS: atom_id res chain seq x y z
N MET A 1 -22.71 34.75 39.97
CA MET A 1 -21.25 34.50 39.90
C MET A 1 -21.05 33.01 40.13
N SER A 2 -20.52 32.18 39.25
CA SER A 2 -19.81 32.38 37.98
C SER A 2 -19.57 30.98 37.37
N HIS A 3 -19.86 30.83 36.07
CA HIS A 3 -19.22 29.98 35.03
C HIS A 3 -18.87 28.52 35.39
N LEU A 4 -19.58 27.48 34.89
CA LEU A 4 -19.65 27.01 33.50
C LEU A 4 -18.28 26.97 32.81
N ALA A 5 -17.56 25.86 33.00
CA ALA A 5 -16.49 25.42 32.12
C ALA A 5 -16.95 24.13 31.45
N ALA A 6 -17.54 24.27 30.27
CA ALA A 6 -17.76 23.16 29.36
C ALA A 6 -16.38 22.65 28.90
N ALA A 7 -16.09 21.38 29.17
CA ALA A 7 -14.99 20.69 28.56
C ALA A 7 -15.28 20.56 27.06
N ASN A 8 -14.66 21.43 26.26
CA ASN A 8 -14.58 21.24 24.81
C ASN A 8 -13.69 20.02 24.57
N ALA A 9 -14.32 18.85 24.41
CA ALA A 9 -13.70 17.71 23.76
C ALA A 9 -13.34 18.15 22.33
N VAL A 10 -12.06 18.41 22.08
CA VAL A 10 -11.52 18.62 20.74
C VAL A 10 -11.83 17.36 19.94
N GLN A 11 -12.66 17.51 18.90
CA GLN A 11 -12.97 16.43 17.96
C GLN A 11 -11.65 15.99 17.28
N PRO A 12 -11.29 14.69 17.30
CA PRO A 12 -10.01 14.20 16.78
C PRO A 12 -9.85 14.30 15.25
N GLY A 13 -10.86 14.78 14.53
CA GLY A 13 -10.88 14.84 13.06
C GLY A 13 -9.95 15.90 12.43
N ASN A 14 -9.64 17.00 13.13
CA ASN A 14 -8.96 18.14 12.51
C ASN A 14 -7.43 18.02 12.36
N HIS A 15 -6.78 16.96 12.86
CA HIS A 15 -5.32 16.84 12.79
C HIS A 15 -4.80 16.10 11.55
N ILE A 16 -5.62 15.29 10.85
CA ILE A 16 -5.13 14.43 9.76
C ILE A 16 -4.47 15.23 8.63
N ARG A 17 -5.00 16.41 8.29
CA ARG A 17 -4.51 17.22 7.15
C ARG A 17 -3.08 17.73 7.33
N SER A 18 -2.63 17.91 8.55
CA SER A 18 -1.32 18.49 8.87
C SER A 18 -0.30 17.45 9.32
N LEU A 19 -0.69 16.17 9.43
CA LEU A 19 0.24 15.11 9.81
C LEU A 19 1.20 14.79 8.65
N PRO A 20 2.51 14.69 8.91
CA PRO A 20 3.46 14.22 7.92
C PRO A 20 3.20 12.73 7.60
N LEU A 21 3.64 12.28 6.42
CA LEU A 21 3.62 10.86 6.08
C LEU A 21 4.42 10.06 7.13
N GLY A 22 3.75 9.09 7.74
CA GLY A 22 4.30 8.31 8.83
C GLY A 22 3.24 7.47 9.52
N GLU A 23 3.66 6.69 10.51
CA GLU A 23 2.76 5.88 11.35
C GLU A 23 1.60 6.69 11.96
N PRO A 24 1.81 7.93 12.48
CA PRO A 24 0.71 8.72 13.03
C PRO A 24 -0.38 9.05 12.01
N LEU A 25 0.00 9.43 10.77
CA LEU A 25 -0.95 9.72 9.70
C LEU A 25 -1.73 8.46 9.33
N ILE A 26 -1.02 7.36 9.09
CA ILE A 26 -1.60 6.10 8.65
C ILE A 26 -2.56 5.56 9.71
N HIS A 27 -2.14 5.58 10.97
CA HIS A 27 -2.97 5.20 12.10
C HIS A 27 -4.21 6.08 12.22
N ALA A 28 -4.07 7.40 12.13
CA ALA A 28 -5.20 8.32 12.24
C ALA A 28 -6.25 8.08 11.14
N VAL A 29 -5.82 7.86 9.89
CA VAL A 29 -6.72 7.53 8.78
C VAL A 29 -7.37 6.15 8.99
N SER A 30 -6.58 5.14 9.35
CA SER A 30 -7.07 3.78 9.60
C SER A 30 -8.12 3.75 10.72
N CYS A 31 -7.86 4.43 11.83
CA CYS A 31 -8.79 4.58 12.95
C CYS A 31 -10.05 5.37 12.59
N LEU A 32 -9.96 6.43 11.79
CA LEU A 32 -11.12 7.18 11.31
C LEU A 32 -12.06 6.28 10.50
N LEU A 33 -11.51 5.49 9.58
CA LEU A 33 -12.28 4.57 8.76
C LEU A 33 -12.89 3.45 9.62
N ASP A 34 -12.09 2.81 10.47
CA ASP A 34 -12.53 1.68 11.29
C ASP A 34 -13.60 2.06 12.32
N SER A 35 -13.42 3.18 13.02
CA SER A 35 -14.42 3.67 14.00
C SER A 35 -15.77 3.99 13.36
N SER A 36 -15.80 4.16 12.04
CA SER A 36 -17.01 4.40 11.25
C SER A 36 -17.53 3.15 10.52
N GLY A 37 -16.99 1.96 10.83
CA GLY A 37 -17.40 0.69 10.22
C GLY A 37 -16.90 0.50 8.78
N VAL A 38 -15.84 1.19 8.39
CA VAL A 38 -15.18 1.04 7.09
C VAL A 38 -13.85 0.32 7.29
N PRO A 39 -13.81 -1.02 7.12
CA PRO A 39 -12.55 -1.73 7.23
C PRO A 39 -11.61 -1.32 6.09
N ASN A 40 -10.32 -1.29 6.39
CA ASN A 40 -9.27 -0.77 5.53
C ASN A 40 -7.95 -1.54 5.72
N VAL A 41 -7.15 -1.61 4.66
CA VAL A 41 -5.81 -2.22 4.68
C VAL A 41 -4.83 -1.24 4.04
N LEU A 42 -3.70 -1.00 4.71
CA LEU A 42 -2.60 -0.19 4.18
C LEU A 42 -1.95 -0.89 2.98
N LEU A 43 -1.69 -0.11 1.94
CA LEU A 43 -1.13 -0.52 0.66
C LEU A 43 -0.18 0.56 0.12
N GLY A 44 0.21 0.42 -1.15
CA GLY A 44 0.99 1.41 -1.88
C GLY A 44 2.46 1.40 -1.48
N ASN A 45 3.16 2.49 -1.78
CA ASN A 45 4.61 2.55 -1.59
C ASN A 45 5.00 2.51 -0.10
N TYR A 46 4.14 3.04 0.78
CA TYR A 46 4.42 2.99 2.22
C TYR A 46 4.38 1.55 2.76
N LEU A 47 3.58 0.65 2.19
CA LEU A 47 3.58 -0.76 2.59
C LEU A 47 4.97 -1.42 2.46
N LEU A 48 5.73 -1.05 1.44
CA LEU A 48 7.09 -1.56 1.24
C LEU A 48 8.00 -1.20 2.42
N THR A 49 7.80 -0.03 3.04
CA THR A 49 8.58 0.40 4.21
C THR A 49 8.26 -0.49 5.41
N VAL A 50 6.98 -0.85 5.62
CA VAL A 50 6.53 -1.78 6.68
C VAL A 50 7.13 -3.16 6.50
N TYR A 51 7.33 -3.56 5.25
CA TYR A 51 8.00 -4.81 4.87
C TYR A 51 9.52 -4.77 4.98
N GLY A 52 10.09 -3.67 5.47
CA GLY A 52 11.53 -3.51 5.59
C GLY A 52 12.23 -3.37 4.24
N ILE A 53 11.50 -3.05 3.17
CA ILE A 53 12.07 -2.86 1.82
C ILE A 53 12.53 -1.40 1.71
N PRO A 54 13.78 -1.14 1.26
CA PRO A 54 14.23 0.22 0.98
C PRO A 54 13.33 0.86 -0.10
N SER A 55 12.71 2.00 0.23
CA SER A 55 11.83 2.75 -0.67
C SER A 55 12.18 4.23 -0.60
N LEU A 56 11.92 4.97 -1.69
CA LEU A 56 12.07 6.44 -1.70
C LEU A 56 11.14 7.13 -0.69
N SER A 57 10.12 6.44 -0.17
CA SER A 57 9.33 6.88 0.97
C SER A 57 10.16 7.05 2.26
N ASN A 58 11.30 6.36 2.38
CA ASN A 58 12.16 6.38 3.56
C ASN A 58 13.04 7.65 3.67
N VAL A 59 13.11 8.47 2.61
CA VAL A 59 14.10 9.56 2.52
C VAL A 59 13.88 10.65 3.56
N ARG A 60 12.65 10.86 4.06
CA ARG A 60 12.36 11.93 5.05
C ARG A 60 12.66 11.53 6.50
N ASP A 61 12.50 10.26 6.87
CA ASP A 61 12.72 9.81 8.25
C ASP A 61 14.23 9.71 8.60
N GLU A 62 15.09 9.46 7.61
CA GLU A 62 16.54 9.28 7.82
C GLU A 62 17.39 10.50 7.40
N TRP A 63 16.91 11.40 6.54
CA TRP A 63 17.75 12.49 5.99
C TRP A 63 16.99 13.82 5.78
N PRO A 64 17.05 14.76 6.74
CA PRO A 64 16.38 16.07 6.64
C PRO A 64 16.87 16.98 5.50
N ALA A 65 18.10 16.78 5.00
CA ALA A 65 18.74 17.66 4.01
C ALA A 65 18.47 17.29 2.54
N ALA A 66 17.61 16.30 2.24
CA ALA A 66 17.28 15.90 0.87
C ALA A 66 16.29 16.88 0.20
N THR A 67 15.75 17.82 0.98
CA THR A 67 14.85 18.90 0.52
C THR A 67 15.58 20.02 -0.25
N SER A 68 16.92 20.03 -0.32
CA SER A 68 17.69 21.13 -0.92
C SER A 68 18.25 20.88 -2.32
N LEU A 69 18.06 19.69 -2.90
CA LEU A 69 18.45 19.43 -4.29
C LEU A 69 17.25 19.67 -5.19
N GLY A 70 17.18 20.88 -5.76
CA GLY A 70 16.12 21.39 -6.63
C GLY A 70 15.95 20.66 -7.97
N ASN A 71 15.90 19.33 -7.96
CA ASN A 71 15.49 18.52 -9.09
C ASN A 71 13.97 18.49 -9.19
N ARG A 72 13.43 19.42 -9.99
CA ARG A 72 12.03 19.44 -10.48
C ARG A 72 11.67 18.25 -11.41
N GLY A 73 12.28 17.09 -11.21
CA GLY A 73 12.21 15.95 -12.13
C GLY A 73 11.91 14.60 -11.48
N THR A 74 11.76 14.54 -10.16
CA THR A 74 11.31 13.35 -9.44
C THR A 74 10.39 13.79 -8.30
N ASP A 75 9.15 14.14 -8.64
CA ASP A 75 8.09 14.27 -7.64
C ASP A 75 7.88 12.87 -7.05
N ILE A 76 8.60 12.58 -5.96
CA ILE A 76 8.42 11.34 -5.21
C ILE A 76 7.02 11.42 -4.63
N LEU A 77 6.07 10.75 -5.28
CA LEU A 77 4.69 10.69 -4.82
C LEU A 77 4.67 9.95 -3.48
N GLN A 78 4.64 10.72 -2.39
CA GLN A 78 4.55 10.23 -1.04
C GLN A 78 3.08 10.00 -0.72
N ASP A 79 2.69 8.73 -0.65
CA ASP A 79 1.30 8.33 -0.48
C ASP A 79 1.08 7.44 0.75
N ALA A 80 -0.05 7.65 1.42
CA ALA A 80 -0.68 6.70 2.31
C ALA A 80 -1.89 6.09 1.58
N SER A 81 -1.71 4.88 1.04
CA SER A 81 -2.73 4.20 0.25
C SER A 81 -3.52 3.20 1.07
N PHE A 82 -4.85 3.18 0.87
CA PHE A 82 -5.74 2.27 1.59
C PHE A 82 -6.64 1.51 0.62
N ALA A 83 -6.63 0.18 0.70
CA ALA A 83 -7.70 -0.64 0.16
C ALA A 83 -8.91 -0.61 1.09
N VAL A 84 -10.08 -0.42 0.52
CA VAL A 84 -11.37 -0.38 1.22
C VAL A 84 -12.39 -1.20 0.42
N PRO A 85 -13.32 -1.94 1.07
CA PRO A 85 -14.34 -2.66 0.34
C PRO A 85 -15.09 -1.75 -0.63
N ASP A 86 -15.32 -2.24 -1.83
CA ASP A 86 -15.84 -1.49 -2.97
C ASP A 86 -17.14 -0.75 -2.63
N ASP A 87 -18.05 -1.40 -1.91
CA ASP A 87 -19.34 -0.83 -1.47
C ASP A 87 -19.18 0.28 -0.42
N LYS A 88 -18.03 0.34 0.26
CA LYS A 88 -17.72 1.31 1.31
C LYS A 88 -16.91 2.51 0.80
N ILE A 89 -16.40 2.50 -0.43
CA ILE A 89 -15.66 3.63 -1.00
C ILE A 89 -16.42 4.97 -0.89
N PRO A 90 -17.73 5.05 -1.22
CA PRO A 90 -18.47 6.32 -1.06
C PRO A 90 -18.51 6.81 0.39
N GLN A 91 -18.61 5.89 1.35
CA GLN A 91 -18.60 6.20 2.79
C GLN A 91 -17.20 6.66 3.24
N ALA A 92 -16.14 5.96 2.85
CA ALA A 92 -14.76 6.33 3.13
C ALA A 92 -14.42 7.74 2.65
N ARG A 93 -14.75 8.02 1.38
CA ARG A 93 -14.58 9.35 0.77
C ARG A 93 -15.35 10.43 1.54
N LYS A 94 -16.60 10.15 1.94
CA LYS A 94 -17.40 11.10 2.72
C LYS A 94 -16.75 11.40 4.08
N LEU A 95 -16.25 10.37 4.77
CA LEU A 95 -15.58 10.52 6.07
C LEU A 95 -14.31 11.36 5.96
N LEU A 96 -13.45 11.08 4.98
CA LEU A 96 -12.26 11.88 4.74
C LEU A 96 -12.63 13.34 4.40
N ASN A 97 -13.70 13.55 3.63
CA ASN A 97 -14.16 14.89 3.33
C ASN A 97 -14.69 15.65 4.55
N SER A 98 -15.60 15.04 5.33
CA SER A 98 -16.33 15.74 6.39
C SER A 98 -15.62 15.73 7.73
N ALA A 99 -15.00 14.61 8.11
CA ALA A 99 -14.40 14.45 9.43
C ALA A 99 -12.92 14.85 9.44
N ALA A 100 -12.18 14.52 8.37
CA ALA A 100 -10.78 14.94 8.22
C ALA A 100 -10.65 16.31 7.51
N GLY A 101 -11.75 16.88 7.02
CA GLY A 101 -11.74 18.16 6.30
C GLY A 101 -10.93 18.13 5.00
N LEU A 102 -10.62 16.95 4.46
CA LEU A 102 -9.90 16.79 3.20
C LEU A 102 -10.84 17.09 2.03
N VAL A 103 -10.30 17.40 0.87
CA VAL A 103 -11.10 17.54 -0.35
C VAL A 103 -10.58 16.54 -1.36
N SER A 104 -11.45 15.61 -1.79
CA SER A 104 -11.11 14.72 -2.91
C SER A 104 -10.75 15.56 -4.12
N CYS A 105 -9.54 15.36 -4.64
CA CYS A 105 -9.07 16.09 -5.79
C CYS A 105 -9.85 15.69 -7.04
N THR A 106 -10.24 16.69 -7.84
CA THR A 106 -10.92 16.53 -9.13
C THR A 106 -10.14 17.17 -10.27
N ASP A 107 -8.97 17.74 -9.99
CA ASP A 107 -8.13 18.38 -10.99
C ASP A 107 -7.52 17.35 -11.94
N GLN A 108 -7.89 17.44 -13.21
CA GLN A 108 -7.39 16.54 -14.27
C GLN A 108 -5.92 16.79 -14.60
N ASN A 109 -5.37 17.95 -14.21
CA ASN A 109 -3.97 18.29 -14.38
C ASN A 109 -3.13 17.99 -13.13
N CYS A 110 -3.74 17.45 -12.07
CA CYS A 110 -3.03 17.05 -10.87
C CYS A 110 -1.92 16.05 -11.20
N ILE A 111 -0.75 16.20 -10.58
CA ILE A 111 0.42 15.35 -10.81
C ILE A 111 0.10 13.86 -10.60
N ILE A 112 -0.79 13.52 -9.66
CA ILE A 112 -1.23 12.13 -9.42
C ILE A 112 -1.94 11.54 -10.64
N VAL A 113 -2.73 12.36 -11.33
CA VAL A 113 -3.48 11.99 -12.54
C VAL A 113 -2.54 11.95 -13.75
N THR A 114 -1.64 12.94 -13.88
CA THR A 114 -0.76 13.07 -15.05
C THR A 114 0.41 12.08 -15.05
N VAL A 115 0.95 11.73 -13.87
CA VAL A 115 1.95 10.66 -13.70
C VAL A 115 1.33 9.27 -13.90
N ARG A 116 -0.01 9.18 -13.88
CA ARG A 116 -0.78 7.94 -14.08
C ARG A 116 -0.34 6.85 -13.10
N SER A 117 -0.47 7.12 -11.80
CA SER A 117 -0.30 6.09 -10.75
C SER A 117 -1.06 4.80 -11.14
N ARG A 118 -0.45 3.63 -10.90
CA ARG A 118 -0.96 2.33 -11.36
C ARG A 118 -1.07 1.32 -10.21
N PRO A 119 -2.27 0.77 -9.93
CA PRO A 119 -3.56 1.23 -10.46
C PRO A 119 -3.84 2.70 -10.08
N PRO A 120 -4.65 3.42 -10.87
CA PRO A 120 -5.03 4.78 -10.51
C PRO A 120 -5.95 4.74 -9.29
N PRO A 121 -5.71 5.57 -8.26
CA PRO A 121 -6.58 5.61 -7.10
C PRO A 121 -7.96 6.13 -7.49
N ILE A 122 -9.02 5.52 -6.94
CA ILE A 122 -10.39 5.98 -7.21
C ILE A 122 -10.66 7.36 -6.58
N ASN A 123 -9.97 7.64 -5.47
CA ASN A 123 -9.92 8.96 -4.87
C ASN A 123 -8.52 9.24 -4.36
N HIS A 124 -8.06 10.49 -4.55
CA HIS A 124 -6.88 11.00 -3.89
C HIS A 124 -7.17 12.32 -3.18
N PHE A 125 -6.46 12.55 -2.08
CA PHE A 125 -6.61 13.72 -1.22
C PHE A 125 -5.23 14.33 -0.98
N HIS A 126 -5.12 15.65 -1.13
CA HIS A 126 -3.91 16.38 -0.79
C HIS A 126 -3.95 16.79 0.68
N LEU A 127 -2.83 16.61 1.37
CA LEU A 127 -2.63 17.11 2.72
C LEU A 127 -2.05 18.54 2.67
N ASP A 128 -2.12 19.23 3.81
CA ASP A 128 -1.51 20.56 3.95
C ASP A 128 0.03 20.46 3.96
N THR A 129 0.58 19.29 4.28
CA THR A 129 1.99 18.97 4.12
C THR A 129 2.31 18.71 2.65
N GLU A 130 3.20 19.52 2.08
CA GLU A 130 3.62 19.41 0.68
C GLU A 130 4.04 17.98 0.31
N ASP A 131 3.55 17.55 -0.86
CA ASP A 131 3.78 16.27 -1.54
C ASP A 131 3.20 15.01 -0.87
N THR A 132 2.47 15.14 0.24
CA THR A 132 1.81 13.99 0.89
C THR A 132 0.37 13.83 0.43
N HIS A 133 0.01 12.59 0.07
CA HIS A 133 -1.30 12.26 -0.45
C HIS A 133 -1.92 11.07 0.30
N ILE A 134 -3.24 11.04 0.39
CA ILE A 134 -3.99 9.82 0.77
C ILE A 134 -4.68 9.28 -0.46
N TYR A 135 -4.55 7.98 -0.71
CA TYR A 135 -5.24 7.29 -1.80
C TYR A 135 -6.23 6.27 -1.27
N LEU A 136 -7.38 6.17 -1.94
CA LEU A 136 -8.32 5.08 -1.77
C LEU A 136 -8.31 4.19 -3.00
N TYR A 137 -8.35 2.89 -2.76
CA TYR A 137 -8.44 1.85 -3.77
C TYR A 137 -9.60 0.90 -3.45
N PRO A 138 -10.38 0.47 -4.47
CA PRO A 138 -11.32 -0.63 -4.31
C PRO A 138 -10.56 -1.90 -3.93
N LEU A 139 -10.98 -2.59 -2.86
CA LEU A 139 -10.34 -3.81 -2.38
C LEU A 139 -10.25 -4.86 -3.48
N SER A 140 -11.31 -5.03 -4.28
CA SER A 140 -11.35 -6.01 -5.36
C SER A 140 -10.31 -5.79 -6.46
N GLU A 141 -9.86 -4.54 -6.65
CA GLU A 141 -8.89 -4.17 -7.69
C GLU A 141 -7.44 -4.43 -7.23
N VAL A 142 -7.13 -4.08 -5.98
CA VAL A 142 -5.74 -4.14 -5.47
C VAL A 142 -5.46 -5.37 -4.61
N LEU A 143 -6.47 -6.02 -4.04
CA LEU A 143 -6.35 -7.24 -3.22
C LEU A 143 -7.45 -8.26 -3.59
N PRO A 144 -7.52 -8.72 -4.85
CA PRO A 144 -8.61 -9.57 -5.36
C PRO A 144 -8.77 -10.93 -4.64
N ASN A 145 -7.73 -11.41 -3.97
CA ASN A 145 -7.72 -12.68 -3.23
C ASN A 145 -8.28 -12.55 -1.78
N ILE A 146 -8.69 -11.35 -1.37
CA ILE A 146 -9.28 -11.06 -0.06
C ILE A 146 -10.75 -10.68 -0.27
N PRO A 147 -11.70 -11.60 -0.02
CA PRO A 147 -13.13 -11.33 -0.23
C PRO A 147 -13.70 -10.34 0.79
N SER A 148 -13.10 -10.28 1.98
CA SER A 148 -13.51 -9.39 3.07
C SER A 148 -12.31 -9.16 3.98
N ILE A 149 -12.09 -7.91 4.40
CA ILE A 149 -11.03 -7.55 5.36
C ILE A 149 -11.38 -8.14 6.74
N PRO A 150 -12.60 -7.94 7.31
CA PRO A 150 -13.03 -8.74 8.44
C PRO A 150 -13.04 -10.23 8.08
N GLY A 151 -12.36 -11.05 8.88
CA GLY A 151 -12.29 -12.49 8.66
C GLY A 151 -11.25 -12.95 7.65
N ALA A 152 -10.34 -12.07 7.20
CA ALA A 152 -9.22 -12.45 6.33
C ALA A 152 -8.19 -13.40 7.00
N GLY A 153 -8.29 -13.64 8.30
CA GLY A 153 -7.42 -14.55 9.02
C GLY A 153 -5.97 -14.07 9.03
N ASP A 154 -5.04 -14.97 8.69
CA ASP A 154 -3.60 -14.73 8.58
C ASP A 154 -3.18 -13.99 7.30
N LYS A 155 -4.11 -13.73 6.37
CA LYS A 155 -3.84 -12.95 5.16
C LYS A 155 -3.70 -11.45 5.43
N ILE A 156 -4.33 -10.96 6.49
CA ILE A 156 -4.23 -9.58 6.94
C ILE A 156 -3.75 -9.59 8.38
N ILE A 157 -2.60 -8.96 8.62
CA ILE A 157 -1.94 -8.90 9.93
C ILE A 157 -1.88 -7.46 10.43
N SER A 158 -1.53 -7.30 11.70
CA SER A 158 -1.23 -5.97 12.25
C SER A 158 0.11 -5.47 11.70
N ALA A 159 0.19 -4.19 11.36
CA ALA A 159 1.45 -3.54 10.99
C ALA A 159 2.46 -3.51 12.16
N SER A 160 2.00 -3.73 13.39
CA SER A 160 2.82 -3.80 14.61
C SER A 160 3.18 -5.25 15.00
N ASP A 161 2.94 -6.25 14.14
CA ASP A 161 3.24 -7.65 14.42
C ASP A 161 4.74 -7.97 14.23
N LEU A 162 5.51 -7.89 15.31
CA LEU A 162 6.95 -8.19 15.32
C LEU A 162 7.26 -9.68 15.03
N GLY A 163 6.30 -10.58 15.18
CA GLY A 163 6.49 -12.00 14.86
C GLY A 163 6.45 -12.27 13.36
N CYS A 164 5.73 -11.44 12.61
CA CYS A 164 5.54 -11.60 11.17
C CYS A 164 6.31 -10.56 10.33
N LEU A 165 6.60 -9.39 10.86
CA LEU A 165 7.24 -8.27 10.15
C LEU A 165 8.67 -8.04 10.63
N PRO A 166 9.57 -7.55 9.75
CA PRO A 166 10.94 -7.25 10.14
C PRO A 166 11.00 -6.07 11.10
N GLY A 167 11.90 -6.13 12.07
CA GLY A 167 12.27 -4.97 12.87
C GLY A 167 13.05 -3.92 12.05
N PRO A 168 13.20 -2.69 12.59
CA PRO A 168 13.95 -1.62 11.94
C PRO A 168 15.43 -1.98 11.77
N ILE A 169 15.96 -1.81 10.56
CA ILE A 169 17.37 -2.02 10.22
C ILE A 169 17.87 -0.84 9.42
N ILE A 170 19.05 -0.32 9.78
CA ILE A 170 19.71 0.78 9.07
C ILE A 170 19.90 0.41 7.60
N GLY A 171 19.49 1.32 6.70
CA GLY A 171 19.58 1.12 5.24
C GLY A 171 18.45 0.29 4.65
N TYR A 172 17.43 -0.06 5.44
CA TYR A 172 16.23 -0.78 5.01
C TYR A 172 14.96 0.06 5.26
N GLY A 173 13.81 -0.47 4.84
CA GLY A 173 12.52 0.08 5.27
C GLY A 173 12.38 0.04 6.79
N LYS A 174 11.52 0.92 7.32
CA LYS A 174 11.29 1.08 8.75
C LYS A 174 10.89 -0.23 9.46
N GLY A 175 10.21 -1.13 8.75
CA GLY A 175 9.73 -2.38 9.30
C GLY A 175 8.45 -2.19 10.11
N VAL A 176 8.27 -3.08 11.08
CA VAL A 176 7.13 -3.11 12.00
C VAL A 176 6.87 -1.75 12.65
N PHE A 177 5.59 -1.38 12.75
CA PHE A 177 5.15 -0.17 13.42
C PHE A 177 5.30 -0.26 14.94
N ALA A 178 5.34 0.90 15.60
CA ALA A 178 5.27 0.94 17.05
C ALA A 178 3.98 0.27 17.57
N PRO A 179 3.99 -0.38 18.76
CA PRO A 179 2.84 -1.16 19.27
C PRO A 179 1.53 -0.37 19.42
N GLU A 180 1.60 0.93 19.69
CA GLU A 180 0.46 1.84 19.78
C GLU A 180 -0.34 1.96 18.47
N TYR A 181 0.27 1.62 17.33
CA TYR A 181 -0.36 1.67 16.01
C TYR A 181 -0.90 0.31 15.53
N SER A 182 -1.08 -0.65 16.45
CA SER A 182 -1.50 -2.02 16.16
C SER A 182 -2.85 -2.17 15.46
N SER A 183 -3.68 -1.11 15.43
CA SER A 183 -4.92 -1.07 14.65
C SER A 183 -4.68 -1.03 13.14
N VAL A 184 -3.51 -0.59 12.68
CA VAL A 184 -3.17 -0.54 11.26
C VAL A 184 -3.00 -1.97 10.76
N ARG A 185 -3.69 -2.28 9.66
CA ARG A 185 -3.66 -3.60 9.01
C ARG A 185 -2.88 -3.55 7.72
N VAL A 186 -2.07 -4.58 7.48
CA VAL A 186 -1.33 -4.81 6.23
C VAL A 186 -1.60 -6.23 5.75
N PRO A 187 -1.47 -6.54 4.45
CA PRO A 187 -1.45 -7.92 4.02
C PRO A 187 -0.21 -8.64 4.59
N SER A 188 -0.29 -9.95 4.75
CA SER A 188 0.90 -10.76 5.03
C SER A 188 1.77 -10.88 3.76
N PHE A 189 3.04 -11.21 3.92
CA PHE A 189 3.98 -11.33 2.80
C PHE A 189 3.49 -12.32 1.72
N SER A 190 3.07 -13.51 2.13
CA SER A 190 2.56 -14.53 1.22
C SER A 190 1.30 -14.03 0.50
N CYS A 191 0.35 -13.45 1.24
CA CYS A 191 -0.87 -12.90 0.65
C CYS A 191 -0.56 -11.80 -0.37
N PHE A 192 0.33 -10.87 -0.03
CA PHE A 192 0.67 -9.75 -0.92
C PHE A 192 1.46 -10.20 -2.15
N LEU A 193 2.33 -11.20 -2.02
CA LEU A 193 3.02 -11.79 -3.16
C LEU A 193 2.02 -12.43 -4.13
N GLU A 194 1.07 -13.23 -3.63
CA GLU A 194 0.03 -13.82 -4.48
C GLU A 194 -0.81 -12.74 -5.18
N VAL A 195 -1.19 -11.67 -4.47
CA VAL A 195 -1.86 -10.50 -5.08
C VAL A 195 -1.07 -9.93 -6.24
N CYS A 196 0.24 -9.71 -6.04
CA CYS A 196 1.10 -9.18 -7.10
C CYS A 196 1.08 -10.09 -8.33
N LEU A 197 1.14 -11.42 -8.13
CA LEU A 197 1.10 -12.39 -9.23
C LEU A 197 -0.26 -12.46 -9.93
N VAL A 198 -1.36 -12.39 -9.17
CA VAL A 198 -2.73 -12.33 -9.70
C VAL A 198 -2.93 -11.08 -10.55
N ASN A 199 -2.58 -9.91 -10.03
CA ASN A 199 -2.73 -8.66 -10.77
C ASN A 199 -1.78 -8.58 -11.97
N TYR A 200 -0.56 -9.12 -11.86
CA TYR A 200 0.32 -9.32 -13.00
C TYR A 200 -0.35 -10.14 -14.10
N ALA A 201 -0.94 -11.29 -13.75
CA ALA A 201 -1.61 -12.17 -14.70
C ALA A 201 -2.83 -11.50 -15.35
N HIS A 202 -3.68 -10.82 -14.58
CA HIS A 202 -4.81 -10.06 -15.12
C HIS A 202 -4.37 -9.01 -16.14
N LEU A 203 -3.32 -8.24 -15.83
CA LEU A 203 -2.79 -7.22 -16.73
C LEU A 203 -2.12 -7.83 -17.97
N ALA A 204 -1.41 -8.94 -17.79
CA ALA A 204 -0.75 -9.66 -18.86
C ALA A 204 -1.72 -10.19 -19.93
N ARG A 205 -2.94 -10.58 -19.55
CA ARG A 205 -4.01 -10.95 -20.51
C ARG A 205 -4.47 -9.77 -21.37
N GLY A 206 -4.49 -8.56 -20.81
CA GLY A 206 -4.90 -7.34 -21.52
C GLY A 206 -3.86 -6.78 -22.50
N ILE A 207 -2.64 -7.34 -22.55
CA ILE A 207 -1.56 -6.87 -23.43
C ILE A 207 -1.81 -7.25 -24.90
N GLU A 208 -2.55 -8.32 -25.19
CA GLU A 208 -2.92 -8.68 -26.56
C GLU A 208 -3.71 -7.55 -27.26
N ASP A 209 -4.46 -6.76 -26.48
CA ASP A 209 -5.21 -5.59 -26.95
C ASP A 209 -4.40 -4.28 -26.93
N ASN A 210 -3.23 -4.23 -26.26
CA ASN A 210 -2.39 -3.03 -26.16
C ASN A 210 -0.88 -3.35 -25.94
N PRO A 211 -0.12 -3.64 -27.03
CA PRO A 211 1.25 -4.14 -26.99
C PRO A 211 2.32 -3.18 -26.41
N GLY A 212 1.95 -1.94 -26.10
CA GLY A 212 2.86 -0.91 -25.61
C GLY A 212 2.77 -0.64 -24.11
N CYS A 213 1.92 -1.35 -23.35
CA CYS A 213 1.72 -1.02 -21.95
C CYS A 213 2.44 -1.97 -20.98
N CYS A 214 3.50 -1.45 -20.37
CA CYS A 214 4.31 -2.12 -19.34
C CYS A 214 3.61 -2.16 -17.96
N TYR A 215 2.28 -2.27 -17.92
CA TYR A 215 1.51 -2.23 -16.66
C TYR A 215 1.77 -3.47 -15.80
N ASP A 216 2.07 -4.59 -16.44
CA ASP A 216 2.43 -5.85 -15.80
C ASP A 216 3.72 -5.73 -14.95
N LEU A 217 4.65 -4.85 -15.33
CA LEU A 217 5.91 -4.67 -14.61
C LEU A 217 5.76 -4.05 -13.21
N HIS A 218 4.66 -3.32 -12.92
CA HIS A 218 4.47 -2.71 -11.61
C HIS A 218 4.39 -3.78 -10.50
N TYR A 219 3.47 -4.72 -10.64
CA TYR A 219 3.32 -5.81 -9.67
C TYR A 219 4.49 -6.79 -9.70
N MET A 220 5.16 -6.98 -10.84
CA MET A 220 6.41 -7.74 -10.89
C MET A 220 7.55 -7.06 -10.13
N SER A 221 7.60 -5.72 -10.12
CA SER A 221 8.60 -4.98 -9.34
C SER A 221 8.37 -5.16 -7.84
N TRP A 222 7.12 -5.17 -7.38
CA TRP A 222 6.82 -5.49 -5.98
C TRP A 222 7.13 -6.94 -5.62
N ALA A 223 6.76 -7.90 -6.48
CA ALA A 223 7.11 -9.30 -6.29
C ALA A 223 8.63 -9.53 -6.21
N SER A 224 9.41 -8.87 -7.07
CA SER A 224 10.87 -8.98 -7.06
C SER A 224 11.47 -8.36 -5.80
N TYR A 225 10.95 -7.23 -5.30
CA TYR A 225 11.40 -6.65 -4.03
C TYR A 225 11.10 -7.57 -2.83
N LEU A 226 9.94 -8.21 -2.79
CA LEU A 226 9.63 -9.21 -1.76
C LEU A 226 10.65 -10.35 -1.78
N VAL A 227 10.99 -10.87 -2.96
CA VAL A 227 12.01 -11.92 -3.05
C VAL A 227 13.39 -11.42 -2.60
N GLN A 228 13.79 -10.25 -3.09
CA GLN A 228 15.13 -9.71 -2.86
C GLN A 228 15.37 -9.33 -1.39
N TYR A 229 14.38 -8.73 -0.73
CA TYR A 229 14.54 -8.13 0.59
C TYR A 229 13.84 -8.88 1.72
N VAL A 230 12.80 -9.67 1.42
CA VAL A 230 12.00 -10.36 2.45
C VAL A 230 12.30 -11.85 2.49
N HIS A 231 12.22 -12.54 1.34
CA HIS A 231 12.51 -13.98 1.24
C HIS A 231 13.96 -14.30 1.60
N SER A 232 14.92 -13.53 1.08
CA SER A 232 16.36 -13.68 1.39
C SER A 232 16.69 -13.59 2.88
N ARG A 233 15.79 -12.96 3.67
CA ARG A 233 15.93 -12.75 5.12
C ARG A 233 15.07 -13.69 5.95
N GLY A 234 14.36 -14.64 5.33
CA GLY A 234 13.58 -15.67 6.01
C GLY A 234 12.18 -15.26 6.48
N TYR A 235 11.70 -14.07 6.08
CA TYR A 235 10.36 -13.59 6.46
C TYR A 235 9.25 -14.06 5.51
N LEU A 236 9.60 -14.49 4.31
CA LEU A 236 8.67 -15.03 3.32
C LEU A 236 9.04 -16.49 3.05
N ASN A 237 8.12 -17.41 3.35
CA ASN A 237 8.24 -18.82 3.01
C ASN A 237 7.40 -19.13 1.77
N LEU A 238 8.07 -19.45 0.65
CA LEU A 238 7.40 -19.75 -0.62
C LEU A 238 6.55 -21.03 -0.58
N ASP A 239 6.80 -21.94 0.36
CA ASP A 239 5.98 -23.16 0.53
C ASP A 239 4.59 -22.87 1.11
N LEU A 240 4.35 -21.65 1.60
CA LEU A 240 3.02 -21.19 2.03
C LEU A 240 2.16 -20.66 0.88
N LEU A 241 2.75 -20.47 -0.30
CA LEU A 241 2.02 -19.99 -1.48
C LEU A 241 1.20 -21.12 -2.11
N GLN A 242 0.12 -20.78 -2.81
CA GLN A 242 -0.56 -21.75 -3.66
C GLN A 242 0.40 -22.33 -4.71
N PRO A 243 0.23 -23.60 -5.13
CA PRO A 243 1.19 -24.29 -5.99
C PRO A 243 1.56 -23.53 -7.27
N VAL A 244 0.58 -22.92 -7.94
CA VAL A 244 0.84 -22.17 -9.19
C VAL A 244 1.69 -20.92 -8.98
N PHE A 245 1.49 -20.21 -7.87
CA PHE A 245 2.28 -19.04 -7.50
C PHE A 245 3.69 -19.44 -7.09
N ARG A 246 3.82 -20.50 -6.28
CA ARG A 246 5.11 -21.07 -5.90
C ARG A 246 5.94 -21.48 -7.12
N ASP A 247 5.33 -22.23 -8.04
CA ASP A 247 5.98 -22.69 -9.26
C ASP A 247 6.43 -21.53 -10.14
N PHE A 248 5.65 -20.45 -10.20
CA PHE A 248 6.05 -19.24 -10.91
C PHE A 248 7.25 -18.56 -10.26
N MET A 249 7.28 -18.44 -8.93
CA MET A 249 8.41 -17.84 -8.23
C MET A 249 9.70 -18.65 -8.39
N ILE A 250 9.61 -19.98 -8.32
CA ILE A 250 10.78 -20.86 -8.45
C ILE A 250 11.27 -20.88 -9.91
N ASN A 251 10.43 -21.37 -10.83
CA ASN A 251 10.85 -21.64 -12.21
C ASN A 251 10.97 -20.35 -13.04
N GLY A 252 10.17 -19.34 -12.73
CA GLY A 252 10.15 -18.08 -13.47
C GLY A 252 11.12 -17.05 -12.94
N PHE A 253 11.22 -16.91 -11.62
CA PHE A 253 12.04 -15.86 -11.01
C PHE A 253 13.41 -16.37 -10.49
N LEU A 254 13.42 -17.43 -9.68
CA LEU A 254 14.64 -17.85 -8.97
C LEU A 254 15.62 -18.64 -9.84
N GLU A 255 15.14 -19.51 -10.72
CA GLU A 255 15.99 -20.30 -11.63
C GLU A 255 16.65 -19.44 -12.73
N ASN A 256 16.19 -18.19 -12.91
CA ASN A 256 16.74 -17.21 -13.84
C ASN A 256 16.92 -17.75 -15.28
N SER A 257 15.93 -18.53 -15.74
CA SER A 257 15.87 -19.10 -17.08
C SER A 257 14.77 -18.43 -17.90
N THR A 258 15.11 -17.87 -19.07
CA THR A 258 14.12 -17.24 -19.96
C THR A 258 13.02 -18.22 -20.38
N ALA A 259 13.38 -19.47 -20.72
CA ALA A 259 12.41 -20.48 -21.10
C ALA A 259 11.52 -20.88 -19.91
N GLY A 260 12.10 -21.00 -18.72
CA GLY A 260 11.37 -21.26 -17.47
C GLY A 260 10.36 -20.16 -17.16
N PHE A 261 10.78 -18.89 -17.28
CA PHE A 261 9.91 -17.72 -17.11
C PHE A 261 8.73 -17.72 -18.08
N VAL A 262 8.96 -17.96 -19.38
CA VAL A 262 7.87 -17.98 -20.37
C VAL A 262 6.85 -19.07 -20.04
N THR A 263 7.30 -20.31 -19.81
CA THR A 263 6.40 -21.42 -19.48
C THR A 263 5.66 -21.20 -18.16
N ALA A 264 6.34 -20.67 -17.13
CA ALA A 264 5.72 -20.38 -15.86
C ALA A 264 4.69 -19.25 -15.97
N ARG A 265 5.00 -18.20 -16.75
CA ARG A 265 4.09 -17.09 -17.03
C ARG A 265 2.81 -17.56 -17.72
N GLU A 266 2.91 -18.43 -18.73
CA GLU A 266 1.73 -18.98 -19.41
C GLU A 266 0.83 -19.76 -18.46
N LYS A 267 1.42 -20.61 -17.59
CA LYS A 267 0.68 -21.36 -16.57
C LYS A 267 0.00 -20.44 -15.56
N LEU A 268 0.72 -19.41 -15.08
CA LEU A 268 0.17 -18.43 -14.18
C LEU A 268 -1.03 -17.73 -14.82
N ILE A 269 -0.86 -17.18 -16.03
CA ILE A 269 -1.92 -16.51 -16.77
C ILE A 269 -3.12 -17.43 -17.01
N ALA A 270 -2.94 -18.73 -17.24
CA ALA A 270 -4.05 -19.66 -17.41
C ALA A 270 -4.81 -19.97 -16.11
N SER A 271 -4.22 -19.71 -14.94
CA SER A 271 -4.76 -20.09 -13.63
C SER A 271 -5.61 -19.04 -12.92
N VAL A 272 -5.50 -17.78 -13.36
CA VAL A 272 -6.19 -16.62 -12.73
C VAL A 272 -7.46 -16.25 -13.49
#